data_AF-A0A363T6H9-F1
#
_entry.id   AF-A0A363T6H9-F1
#
_cell.length_a   1.000
_cell.length_b   1.000
_cell.length_c   1.000
_cell.angle_alpha   90.00
_cell.angle_beta   90.00
_cell.angle_gamma   90.00
#
_symmetry.space_group_name_H-M   'P 1'
#
loop_
_entity.id
_entity.type
_entity.pdbx_description
1 polymer ?
#
loop_
_entity_poly.entity_id
_entity_poly.type
_entity_poly.pdbx_seq_one_letter_code
_entity_poly.pdbx_strand_id
1 'polypeptide(L)'
;MRASFVETLMDHIMEAAMIPKAQIERAVGPILSMFLEDVLIETLKDDPDLSGPVAMICPEFPLKKSGNRQSTNIDWLMYNTVRRQLLFVELKTSDTSVDADQNAIYHNKQRAIRSEGGSFLIEDLEQLKGASKEYGKYQYILEKVSQYKDKISECHDVKIIYLVPKCVECNVQGHADKVLTFGMLSNTITGSFAKEWTIIRSHLCSLDDSSQRVRNRQSAHVPKTDRAVNFADRTDFKSIVELCEKMGDDVIVGFLGGNNELASRDISSLEGRMYKWDHAIGGTGIKDSRNWIRGSVFSRIINEKSKLTK
;
A
#
# COMPACT_ATOMS: atom_id res chain seq x y z
N MET A 1 -32.94 -2.58 -13.64
CA MET A 1 -32.73 -1.13 -13.43
C MET A 1 -31.42 -0.77 -14.13
N ARG A 2 -31.33 0.33 -14.87
CA ARG A 2 -30.04 0.77 -15.42
C ARG A 2 -29.21 1.38 -14.29
N ALA A 3 -27.95 0.99 -14.19
CA ALA A 3 -27.00 1.59 -13.25
C ALA A 3 -26.92 3.11 -13.49
N SER A 4 -26.76 3.88 -12.42
CA SER A 4 -26.56 5.33 -12.55
C SER A 4 -25.20 5.64 -13.19
N PHE A 5 -25.02 6.87 -13.70
CA PHE A 5 -23.71 7.29 -14.21
C PHE A 5 -22.61 7.18 -13.14
N VAL A 6 -22.91 7.61 -11.91
CA VAL A 6 -21.94 7.60 -10.80
C VAL A 6 -21.58 6.17 -10.39
N GLU A 7 -22.56 5.28 -10.33
CA GLU A 7 -22.33 3.85 -10.09
C GLU A 7 -21.43 3.25 -11.17
N THR A 8 -21.76 3.48 -12.44
CA THR A 8 -20.95 3.02 -13.57
C THR A 8 -19.53 3.58 -13.52
N LEU A 9 -19.37 4.87 -13.20
CA LEU A 9 -18.06 5.52 -13.09
C LEU A 9 -17.22 4.88 -11.97
N MET A 10 -17.82 4.67 -10.80
CA MET A 10 -17.14 4.08 -9.65
C MET A 10 -16.76 2.62 -9.91
N ASP A 11 -17.62 1.84 -10.56
CA ASP A 11 -17.29 0.47 -11.00
C ASP A 11 -16.01 0.47 -11.87
N HIS A 12 -15.95 1.32 -12.90
CA HIS A 12 -14.78 1.42 -13.78
C HIS A 12 -13.51 1.85 -13.03
N ILE A 13 -13.62 2.76 -12.06
CA ILE A 13 -12.48 3.17 -11.23
C ILE A 13 -12.02 2.02 -10.34
N MET A 14 -12.94 1.28 -9.71
CA MET A 14 -12.61 0.18 -8.81
C MET A 14 -12.03 -1.02 -9.56
N GLU A 15 -12.49 -1.32 -10.77
CA GLU A 15 -11.87 -2.34 -11.63
C GLU A 15 -10.40 -2.04 -11.89
N ALA A 16 -10.05 -0.76 -12.07
CA ALA A 16 -8.66 -0.35 -12.26
C ALA A 16 -7.78 -0.64 -11.03
N ALA A 17 -8.34 -0.83 -9.83
CA ALA A 17 -7.57 -1.12 -8.61
C ALA A 17 -6.84 -2.47 -8.69
N MET A 18 -7.28 -3.37 -9.57
CA MET A 18 -6.63 -4.65 -9.83
C MET A 18 -5.48 -4.54 -10.85
N ILE A 19 -5.33 -3.40 -11.52
CA ILE A 19 -4.31 -3.20 -12.56
C ILE A 19 -2.99 -2.77 -11.90
N PRO A 20 -1.87 -3.47 -12.15
CA PRO A 20 -0.58 -3.08 -11.62
C PRO A 20 -0.23 -1.63 -11.98
N LYS A 21 0.25 -0.86 -10.99
CA LYS A 21 0.62 0.56 -11.11
C LYS A 21 -0.54 1.53 -11.35
N ALA A 22 -1.79 1.08 -11.36
CA ALA A 22 -2.91 2.01 -11.32
C ALA A 22 -2.86 2.82 -10.02
N GLN A 23 -3.07 4.14 -10.14
CA GLN A 23 -3.07 5.06 -9.00
C GLN A 23 -4.50 5.48 -8.74
N ILE A 24 -5.20 4.67 -7.96
CA ILE A 24 -6.61 4.88 -7.63
C ILE A 24 -6.79 6.18 -6.85
N GLU A 25 -5.80 6.56 -6.04
CA GLU A 25 -5.76 7.88 -5.39
C GLU A 25 -5.99 9.02 -6.40
N ARG A 26 -5.39 8.95 -7.59
CA ARG A 26 -5.48 10.02 -8.60
C ARG A 26 -6.83 10.07 -9.31
N ALA A 27 -7.55 8.96 -9.37
CA ALA A 27 -8.89 8.90 -9.94
C ALA A 27 -9.96 9.31 -8.92
N VAL A 28 -9.80 8.83 -7.68
CA VAL A 28 -10.76 9.03 -6.59
C VAL A 28 -10.58 10.37 -5.89
N GLY A 29 -9.35 10.88 -5.78
CA GLY A 29 -9.03 12.13 -5.08
C GLY A 29 -9.88 13.32 -5.54
N PRO A 30 -9.97 13.63 -6.85
CA PRO A 30 -10.83 14.72 -7.34
C PRO A 30 -12.31 14.53 -7.00
N ILE A 31 -12.81 13.28 -7.01
CA ILE A 31 -14.18 12.96 -6.63
C ILE A 31 -14.38 13.23 -5.14
N LEU A 32 -13.51 12.69 -4.28
CA LEU A 32 -13.56 12.89 -2.83
C LEU A 32 -13.46 14.36 -2.45
N SER A 33 -12.66 15.15 -3.17
CA SER A 33 -12.52 16.59 -2.92
C SER A 33 -13.85 17.34 -2.97
N MET A 34 -14.86 16.84 -3.68
CA MET A 34 -16.19 17.45 -3.76
C MET A 34 -17.05 17.19 -2.52
N PHE A 35 -16.74 16.16 -1.74
CA PHE A 35 -17.54 15.70 -0.60
C PHE A 35 -16.84 15.89 0.74
N LEU A 36 -15.52 16.11 0.73
CA LEU A 36 -14.68 15.92 1.91
C LEU A 36 -15.06 16.84 3.08
N GLU A 37 -15.50 18.07 2.82
CA GLU A 37 -15.99 18.99 3.86
C GLU A 37 -17.18 18.37 4.62
N ASP A 38 -18.27 18.07 3.91
CA ASP A 38 -19.49 17.50 4.52
C ASP A 38 -19.23 16.13 5.16
N VAL A 39 -18.41 15.30 4.50
CA VAL A 39 -18.04 13.97 4.99
C VAL A 39 -17.28 14.08 6.31
N LEU A 40 -16.26 14.92 6.42
CA LEU A 40 -15.50 15.07 7.66
C LEU A 40 -16.34 15.69 8.76
N ILE A 41 -17.17 16.69 8.46
CA ILE A 41 -18.08 17.30 9.43
C ILE A 41 -19.01 16.25 10.04
N GLU A 42 -19.68 15.44 9.23
CA GLU A 42 -20.60 14.41 9.74
C GLU A 42 -19.87 13.25 10.41
N THR A 43 -18.71 12.84 9.88
CA THR A 43 -17.93 11.73 10.44
C THR A 43 -17.33 12.07 11.80
N LEU A 44 -16.93 13.32 12.01
CA LEU A 44 -16.20 13.78 13.19
C LEU A 44 -17.07 14.61 14.14
N LYS A 45 -18.40 14.65 13.96
CA LYS A 45 -19.31 15.51 14.74
C LYS A 45 -19.24 15.29 16.25
N ASP A 46 -18.99 14.06 16.67
CA ASP A 46 -18.88 13.66 18.09
C ASP A 46 -17.42 13.58 18.55
N ASP A 47 -16.45 13.90 17.69
CA ASP A 47 -15.04 13.87 18.04
C ASP A 47 -14.66 15.09 18.91
N PRO A 48 -14.07 14.89 20.10
CA PRO A 48 -13.80 15.98 21.03
C PRO A 48 -12.78 17.00 20.51
N ASP A 49 -11.88 16.59 19.62
CA ASP A 49 -10.76 17.40 19.14
C ASP A 49 -10.95 17.87 17.69
N LEU A 50 -11.71 17.11 16.89
CA LEU A 50 -11.84 17.35 15.46
C LEU A 50 -13.22 17.84 15.00
N SER A 51 -14.24 17.80 15.87
CA SER A 51 -15.58 18.27 15.56
C SER A 51 -15.65 19.75 15.18
N GLY A 52 -16.64 20.09 14.36
CA GLY A 52 -16.95 21.44 13.91
C GLY A 52 -16.90 21.62 12.39
N PRO A 53 -17.25 22.81 11.88
CA PRO A 53 -17.26 23.09 10.45
C PRO A 53 -15.85 23.10 9.87
N VAL A 54 -15.66 22.33 8.80
CA VAL A 54 -14.40 22.18 8.07
C VAL A 54 -14.53 22.82 6.68
N ALA A 55 -13.50 23.54 6.24
CA ALA A 55 -13.42 24.14 4.91
C ALA A 55 -12.16 23.68 4.17
N MET A 56 -12.29 23.39 2.88
CA MET A 56 -11.20 23.10 1.98
C MET A 56 -10.41 24.38 1.68
N ILE A 57 -9.10 24.37 1.95
CA ILE A 57 -8.20 25.45 1.52
C ILE A 57 -7.69 25.13 0.12
N CYS A 58 -7.09 23.94 -0.05
CA CYS A 58 -6.46 23.57 -1.30
C CYS A 58 -6.34 22.04 -1.44
N PRO A 59 -6.82 21.43 -2.54
CA PRO A 59 -6.41 20.10 -2.92
C PRO A 59 -4.94 20.11 -3.39
N GLU A 60 -4.23 19.00 -3.20
CA GLU A 60 -2.85 18.78 -3.66
C GLU A 60 -1.88 19.89 -3.22
N PHE A 61 -1.87 20.18 -1.92
CA PHE A 61 -1.09 21.29 -1.37
C PHE A 61 0.42 20.94 -1.28
N PRO A 62 1.31 21.74 -1.89
CA PRO A 62 2.75 21.48 -1.84
C PRO A 62 3.36 21.81 -0.47
N LEU A 63 4.02 20.82 0.13
CA LEU A 63 4.88 20.96 1.30
C LEU A 63 6.33 20.86 0.87
N LYS A 64 7.07 21.97 1.01
CA LYS A 64 8.49 22.03 0.68
C LYS A 64 9.31 21.11 1.59
N LYS A 65 10.22 20.33 0.99
CA LYS A 65 11.18 19.46 1.67
C LYS A 65 12.34 20.27 2.23
N SER A 66 12.92 19.81 3.34
CA SER A 66 14.07 20.46 3.95
C SER A 66 15.32 20.37 3.06
N GLY A 67 16.09 21.46 2.99
CA GLY A 67 17.40 21.47 2.33
C GLY A 67 17.39 21.55 0.80
N ASN A 68 16.22 21.56 0.16
CA ASN A 68 16.11 21.77 -1.29
C ASN A 68 14.84 22.55 -1.69
N ARG A 69 14.63 22.69 -3.00
CA ARG A 69 13.48 23.37 -3.61
C ARG A 69 12.48 22.37 -4.22
N GLN A 70 12.44 21.15 -3.66
CA GLN A 70 11.45 20.15 -4.02
C GLN A 70 10.31 20.16 -3.00
N SER A 71 9.14 19.70 -3.42
CA SER A 71 7.99 19.50 -2.54
C SER A 71 7.55 18.04 -2.53
N THR A 72 6.88 17.65 -1.46
CA THR A 72 5.87 16.59 -1.51
C THR A 72 4.50 17.26 -1.48
N ASN A 73 3.45 16.56 -1.90
CA ASN A 73 2.11 17.07 -1.74
C ASN A 73 1.43 16.41 -0.54
N ILE A 74 0.48 17.13 0.04
CA ILE A 74 -0.59 16.54 0.82
C ILE A 74 -1.87 16.60 0.01
N ASP A 75 -2.68 15.54 0.04
CA ASP A 75 -3.84 15.43 -0.83
C ASP A 75 -4.86 16.55 -0.59
N TRP A 76 -5.09 16.94 0.67
CA TRP A 76 -5.89 18.13 0.99
C TRP A 76 -5.37 18.88 2.22
N LEU A 77 -5.22 20.20 2.04
CA LEU A 77 -5.12 21.15 3.13
C LEU A 77 -6.51 21.69 3.45
N MET A 78 -6.97 21.48 4.67
CA MET A 78 -8.28 21.96 5.14
C MET A 78 -8.14 22.74 6.45
N TYR A 79 -9.22 23.38 6.88
CA TYR A 79 -9.25 24.20 8.09
C TYR A 79 -10.55 23.96 8.87
N ASN A 80 -10.42 23.57 10.14
CA ASN A 80 -11.56 23.58 11.05
C ASN A 80 -11.70 24.97 11.66
N THR A 81 -12.81 25.61 11.32
CA THR A 81 -13.06 27.04 11.57
C THR A 81 -13.31 27.36 13.04
N VAL A 82 -13.93 26.46 13.78
CA VAL A 82 -14.25 26.65 15.20
C VAL A 82 -13.04 26.36 16.07
N ARG A 83 -12.29 25.30 15.75
CA ARG A 83 -11.07 24.91 16.48
C ARG A 83 -9.85 25.74 16.08
N ARG A 84 -9.94 26.51 15.00
CA ARG A 84 -8.85 27.28 14.40
C ARG A 84 -7.60 26.43 14.12
N GLN A 85 -7.82 25.19 13.66
CA GLN A 85 -6.77 24.22 13.39
C GLN A 85 -6.69 23.88 11.91
N LEU A 86 -5.48 23.69 11.41
CA LEU A 86 -5.25 23.11 10.08
C LEU A 86 -5.47 21.60 10.13
N LEU A 87 -6.01 21.06 9.05
CA LEU A 87 -6.14 19.62 8.87
C LEU A 87 -5.34 19.22 7.65
N PHE A 88 -4.40 18.32 7.89
CA PHE A 88 -3.57 17.69 6.88
C PHE A 88 -4.22 16.34 6.55
N VAL A 89 -4.97 16.28 5.44
CA VAL A 89 -5.71 15.09 5.06
C VAL A 89 -5.00 14.37 3.91
N GLU A 90 -4.68 13.09 4.12
CA GLU A 90 -3.99 12.24 3.15
C GLU A 90 -4.86 11.00 2.84
N LEU A 91 -4.98 10.65 1.57
CA LEU A 91 -5.64 9.46 1.06
C LEU A 91 -4.60 8.40 0.68
N LYS A 92 -4.74 7.22 1.28
CA LYS A 92 -4.06 6.00 0.83
C LYS A 92 -5.11 5.00 0.38
N THR A 93 -4.95 4.38 -0.79
CA THR A 93 -5.92 3.37 -1.28
C THR A 93 -5.35 1.94 -1.27
N SER A 94 -4.10 1.75 -0.83
CA SER A 94 -3.47 0.42 -0.78
C SER A 94 -2.50 0.25 0.39
N ASP A 95 -2.19 -1.00 0.72
CA ASP A 95 -1.22 -1.40 1.73
C ASP A 95 0.23 -1.10 1.36
N THR A 96 0.49 -0.78 0.09
CA THR A 96 1.81 -0.43 -0.43
C THR A 96 2.10 1.07 -0.49
N SER A 97 1.12 1.93 -0.16
CA SER A 97 1.25 3.39 -0.33
C SER A 97 1.72 4.14 0.93
N VAL A 98 2.25 3.43 1.94
CA VAL A 98 2.77 4.06 3.17
C VAL A 98 4.25 4.43 2.97
N ASP A 99 4.56 5.72 3.09
CA ASP A 99 5.92 6.28 2.92
C ASP A 99 6.41 6.90 4.23
N ALA A 100 7.48 6.35 4.80
CA ALA A 100 8.06 6.82 6.05
C ALA A 100 8.66 8.24 5.95
N ASP A 101 9.22 8.61 4.80
CA ASP A 101 9.83 9.92 4.59
C ASP A 101 8.75 11.02 4.55
N GLN A 102 7.61 10.71 3.92
CA GLN A 102 6.44 11.60 3.89
C GLN A 102 5.90 11.85 5.30
N ASN A 103 5.75 10.78 6.11
CA ASN A 103 5.31 10.89 7.50
C ASN A 103 6.24 11.79 8.33
N ALA A 104 7.56 11.66 8.14
CA ALA A 104 8.54 12.51 8.82
C ALA A 104 8.38 13.99 8.44
N ILE A 105 8.11 14.29 7.16
CA ILE A 105 7.82 15.66 6.70
C ILE A 105 6.58 16.21 7.40
N TYR A 106 5.49 15.44 7.48
CA TYR A 106 4.25 15.90 8.12
C TYR A 106 4.43 16.21 9.60
N HIS A 107 5.09 15.33 10.35
CA HIS A 107 5.39 15.60 11.76
C HIS A 107 6.35 16.77 11.97
N ASN A 108 7.32 16.98 11.06
CA ASN A 108 8.18 18.17 11.10
C ASN A 108 7.38 19.46 10.90
N LYS A 109 6.49 19.47 9.90
CA LYS A 109 5.61 20.61 9.62
C LYS A 109 4.63 20.86 10.76
N GLN A 110 4.08 19.79 11.34
CA GLN A 110 3.21 19.88 12.52
C GLN A 110 3.93 20.50 13.73
N ARG A 111 5.19 20.10 14.00
CA ARG A 111 5.99 20.71 15.06
C ARG A 111 6.28 22.19 14.79
N ALA A 112 6.66 22.53 13.56
CA ALA A 112 6.91 23.92 13.16
C ALA A 112 5.66 24.79 13.36
N ILE A 113 4.49 24.35 12.86
CA ILE A 113 3.22 25.07 13.03
C ILE A 113 2.92 25.32 14.51
N ARG A 114 3.10 24.31 15.36
CA ARG A 114 2.91 24.46 16.82
C ARG A 114 3.84 25.48 17.44
N SER A 115 5.10 25.55 17.01
CA SER A 115 6.10 26.46 17.59
C SER A 115 6.04 27.89 17.06
N GLU A 116 5.82 28.07 15.75
CA GLU A 116 6.04 29.36 15.07
C GLU A 116 4.84 29.86 14.27
N GLY A 117 3.76 29.07 14.20
CA GLY A 117 2.58 29.36 13.40
C GLY A 117 2.67 28.82 11.97
N GLY A 118 1.59 28.94 11.20
CA GLY A 118 1.51 28.39 9.84
C GLY A 118 2.03 29.29 8.72
N SER A 119 2.54 30.49 9.02
CA SER A 119 2.92 31.49 8.00
C SER A 119 3.97 30.97 7.01
N PHE A 120 4.91 30.16 7.51
CA PHE A 120 5.98 29.59 6.69
C PHE A 120 5.44 28.70 5.56
N LEU A 121 4.22 28.15 5.66
CA LEU A 121 3.62 27.35 4.58
C LEU A 121 3.41 28.21 3.32
N ILE A 122 3.06 29.48 3.49
CA ILE A 122 2.84 30.43 2.39
C ILE A 122 4.19 30.92 1.85
N GLU A 123 5.14 31.20 2.75
CA GLU A 123 6.50 31.58 2.37
C GLU A 123 7.22 30.48 1.59
N ASP A 124 7.03 29.22 1.99
CA ASP A 124 7.53 28.04 1.28
C ASP A 124 6.95 27.97 -0.15
N LEU A 125 5.66 28.27 -0.33
CA LEU A 125 5.05 28.32 -1.67
C LEU A 125 5.63 29.43 -2.54
N GLU A 126 5.87 30.62 -1.99
CA GLU A 126 6.52 31.72 -2.72
C GLU A 126 7.95 31.33 -3.16
N GLN A 127 8.70 30.65 -2.28
CA GLN A 127 10.03 30.15 -2.61
C GLN A 127 9.99 29.06 -3.69
N LEU A 128 9.03 28.13 -3.61
CA LEU A 128 8.84 27.10 -4.65
C LEU A 128 8.45 27.73 -5.98
N LYS A 129 7.55 28.72 -5.98
CA LYS A 129 7.17 29.49 -7.17
C LYS A 129 8.38 30.12 -7.84
N GLY A 130 9.21 30.83 -7.07
CA GLY A 130 10.40 31.51 -7.59
C GLY A 130 11.48 30.57 -8.13
N ALA A 131 11.46 29.30 -7.72
CA ALA A 131 12.41 28.27 -8.17
C ALA A 131 11.88 27.37 -9.29
N SER A 132 10.58 27.39 -9.56
CA SER A 132 9.90 26.44 -10.45
C SER A 132 9.81 26.95 -11.89
N LYS A 133 9.90 26.02 -12.85
CA LYS A 133 9.53 26.30 -14.26
C LYS A 133 8.01 26.36 -14.46
N GLU A 134 7.24 25.83 -13.52
CA GLU A 134 5.78 25.79 -13.52
C GLU A 134 5.18 26.92 -12.67
N TYR A 135 5.67 28.16 -12.87
CA TYR A 135 5.28 29.34 -12.07
C TYR A 135 3.75 29.48 -11.92
N GLY A 136 3.01 29.30 -13.03
CA GLY A 136 1.56 29.47 -13.05
C GLY A 136 0.80 28.54 -12.11
N LYS A 137 1.29 27.31 -11.90
CA LYS A 137 0.65 26.34 -10.97
C LYS A 137 0.78 26.80 -9.53
N TYR A 138 1.97 27.28 -9.14
CA TYR A 138 2.19 27.80 -7.79
C TYR A 138 1.46 29.13 -7.58
N GLN A 139 1.38 29.98 -8.60
CA GLN A 139 0.59 31.21 -8.56
C GLN A 139 -0.90 30.91 -8.31
N TYR A 140 -1.47 29.93 -9.01
CA TYR A 140 -2.85 29.49 -8.78
C TYR A 140 -3.10 29.01 -7.34
N ILE A 141 -2.17 28.23 -6.78
CA ILE A 141 -2.26 27.75 -5.39
C ILE A 141 -2.18 28.92 -4.41
N LEU A 142 -1.23 29.85 -4.60
CA LEU A 142 -1.12 31.04 -3.76
C LEU A 142 -2.38 31.89 -3.78
N GLU A 143 -3.04 32.04 -4.93
CA GLU A 143 -4.32 32.74 -5.04
C GLU A 143 -5.42 32.04 -4.23
N LYS A 144 -5.51 30.71 -4.27
CA LYS A 144 -6.45 29.94 -3.45
C LYS A 144 -6.19 30.11 -1.96
N VAL A 145 -4.94 29.97 -1.56
CA VAL A 145 -4.50 30.02 -0.15
C VAL A 145 -4.58 31.44 0.42
N SER A 146 -4.49 32.48 -0.42
CA SER A 146 -4.55 33.88 -0.01
C SER A 146 -5.83 34.24 0.76
N GLN A 147 -6.95 33.59 0.44
CA GLN A 147 -8.24 33.77 1.13
C GLN A 147 -8.20 33.31 2.60
N TYR A 148 -7.24 32.46 2.93
CA TYR A 148 -7.03 31.88 4.26
C TYR A 148 -5.71 32.35 4.89
N LYS A 149 -5.02 33.33 4.29
CA LYS A 149 -3.66 33.73 4.70
C LYS A 149 -3.55 34.02 6.19
N ASP A 150 -4.42 34.88 6.71
CA ASP A 150 -4.37 35.27 8.13
C ASP A 150 -4.70 34.08 9.04
N LYS A 151 -5.70 33.27 8.65
CA LYS A 151 -6.09 32.05 9.38
C LYS A 151 -4.96 31.04 9.45
N ILE A 152 -4.20 30.86 8.37
CA ILE A 152 -3.05 29.95 8.29
C ILE A 152 -1.90 30.50 9.12
N SER A 153 -1.56 31.79 8.96
CA SER A 153 -0.46 32.42 9.69
C SER A 153 -0.65 32.37 11.20
N GLU A 154 -1.86 32.62 11.69
CA GLU A 154 -2.18 32.58 13.13
C GLU A 154 -2.44 31.18 13.67
N CYS A 155 -2.41 30.14 12.83
CA CYS A 155 -2.71 28.79 13.25
C CYS A 155 -1.50 28.14 13.94
N HIS A 156 -1.70 27.67 15.17
CA HIS A 156 -0.70 26.94 15.96
C HIS A 156 -1.10 25.49 16.25
N ASP A 157 -2.19 25.00 15.64
CA ASP A 157 -2.59 23.59 15.77
C ASP A 157 -2.85 22.97 14.41
N VAL A 158 -2.35 21.77 14.23
CA VAL A 158 -2.55 21.00 13.01
C VAL A 158 -2.67 19.53 13.34
N LYS A 159 -3.62 18.88 12.68
CA LYS A 159 -3.93 17.47 12.83
C LYS A 159 -3.72 16.75 11.50
N ILE A 160 -3.04 15.62 11.54
CA ILE A 160 -2.84 14.73 10.40
C ILE A 160 -3.96 13.69 10.43
N ILE A 161 -4.75 13.63 9.35
CA ILE A 161 -5.87 12.71 9.19
C ILE A 161 -5.60 11.83 7.98
N TYR A 162 -5.59 10.51 8.18
CA TYR A 162 -5.44 9.55 7.09
C TYR A 162 -6.77 8.91 6.74
N LEU A 163 -7.12 8.96 5.46
CA LEU A 163 -8.23 8.22 4.86
C LEU A 163 -7.67 6.98 4.19
N VAL A 164 -8.02 5.80 4.70
CA VAL A 164 -7.40 4.54 4.27
C VAL A 164 -8.43 3.43 4.11
N PRO A 165 -8.15 2.38 3.33
CA PRO A 165 -8.90 1.16 3.47
C PRO A 165 -8.57 0.47 4.79
N LYS A 166 -9.54 -0.20 5.39
CA LYS A 166 -9.40 -0.92 6.67
C LYS A 166 -8.19 -1.85 6.73
N CYS A 167 -7.87 -2.55 5.64
CA CYS A 167 -6.71 -3.43 5.60
C CYS A 167 -5.34 -2.74 5.80
N VAL A 168 -5.29 -1.40 5.75
CA VAL A 168 -4.07 -0.58 5.87
C VAL A 168 -4.00 0.13 7.22
N GLU A 169 -5.08 0.14 8.00
CA GLU A 169 -5.20 0.86 9.28
C GLU A 169 -4.02 0.58 10.22
N CYS A 170 -3.62 -0.69 10.36
CA CYS A 170 -2.50 -1.07 11.23
C CYS A 170 -1.12 -0.59 10.72
N ASN A 171 -0.96 -0.39 9.41
CA ASN A 171 0.30 0.07 8.81
C ASN A 171 0.51 1.58 8.98
N VAL A 172 -0.57 2.34 9.20
CA VAL A 172 -0.53 3.80 9.37
C VAL A 172 -0.70 4.23 10.83
N GLN A 173 -0.89 3.27 11.72
CA GLN A 173 -1.06 3.55 13.14
C GLN A 173 0.19 4.23 13.71
N GLY A 174 0.00 5.38 14.36
CA GLY A 174 1.08 6.20 14.91
C GLY A 174 1.71 7.20 13.93
N HIS A 175 1.26 7.24 12.67
CA HIS A 175 1.71 8.24 11.68
C HIS A 175 0.72 9.41 11.49
N ALA A 176 -0.49 9.29 12.02
CA ALA A 176 -1.54 10.29 11.94
C ALA A 176 -2.17 10.52 13.33
N ASP A 177 -2.68 11.73 13.57
CA ASP A 177 -3.48 12.04 14.77
C ASP A 177 -4.84 11.33 14.70
N LYS A 178 -5.37 11.11 13.49
CA LYS A 178 -6.60 10.35 13.25
C LYS A 178 -6.45 9.46 12.02
N VAL A 179 -6.89 8.21 12.13
CA VAL A 179 -7.04 7.30 10.99
C VAL A 179 -8.53 7.03 10.83
N LEU A 180 -9.05 7.23 9.63
CA LEU A 180 -10.43 6.94 9.26
C LEU A 180 -10.42 5.91 8.14
N THR A 181 -11.02 4.74 8.39
CA THR A 181 -11.24 3.77 7.32
C THR A 181 -12.41 4.22 6.44
N PHE A 182 -12.51 3.75 5.20
CA PHE A 182 -13.66 4.10 4.36
C PHE A 182 -15.00 3.68 4.98
N GLY A 183 -15.04 2.52 5.64
CA GLY A 183 -16.19 2.10 6.44
C GLY A 183 -16.53 3.01 7.63
N MET A 184 -15.60 3.79 8.16
CA MET A 184 -15.85 4.74 9.26
C MET A 184 -16.46 6.06 8.79
N LEU A 185 -16.29 6.42 7.51
CA LEU A 185 -16.86 7.66 6.98
C LEU A 185 -18.39 7.64 7.10
N SER A 186 -19.00 8.79 7.37
CA SER A 186 -20.45 8.90 7.48
C SER A 186 -21.12 8.43 6.19
N ASN A 187 -22.15 7.60 6.32
CA ASN A 187 -22.94 7.15 5.17
C ASN A 187 -23.87 8.24 4.63
N THR A 188 -24.19 9.22 5.45
CA THR A 188 -25.11 10.31 5.11
C THR A 188 -24.41 11.63 5.33
N ILE A 189 -24.48 12.48 4.31
CA ILE A 189 -24.02 13.86 4.37
C ILE A 189 -25.16 14.80 4.02
N THR A 190 -25.01 16.07 4.42
CA THR A 190 -25.83 17.16 3.92
C THR A 190 -25.32 17.59 2.54
N GLY A 191 -26.21 18.07 1.65
CA GLY A 191 -25.80 18.67 0.38
C GLY A 191 -26.45 18.07 -0.87
N SER A 192 -26.21 18.73 -2.01
CA SER A 192 -26.87 18.43 -3.30
C SER A 192 -26.53 17.06 -3.87
N PHE A 193 -25.43 16.44 -3.42
CA PHE A 193 -24.91 15.18 -3.94
C PHE A 193 -24.91 14.05 -2.91
N ALA A 194 -25.75 14.12 -1.87
CA ALA A 194 -25.79 13.13 -0.78
C ALA A 194 -26.11 11.70 -1.25
N LYS A 195 -26.90 11.56 -2.33
CA LYS A 195 -27.22 10.24 -2.92
C LYS A 195 -26.00 9.64 -3.61
N GLU A 196 -25.29 10.45 -4.37
CA GLU A 196 -24.05 10.09 -5.07
C GLU A 196 -22.97 9.70 -4.07
N TRP A 197 -22.85 10.43 -2.96
CA TRP A 197 -21.94 10.07 -1.87
C TRP A 197 -22.18 8.66 -1.33
N THR A 198 -23.44 8.27 -1.13
CA THR A 198 -23.78 6.92 -0.64
C THR A 198 -23.23 5.84 -1.58
N ILE A 199 -23.33 6.07 -2.90
CA ILE A 199 -22.80 5.17 -3.93
C ILE A 199 -21.28 5.15 -3.88
N ILE A 200 -20.64 6.33 -3.88
CA ILE A 200 -19.17 6.47 -3.85
C ILE A 200 -18.59 5.78 -2.62
N ARG A 201 -19.14 6.05 -1.43
CA ARG A 201 -18.71 5.42 -0.17
C ARG A 201 -18.85 3.91 -0.23
N SER A 202 -19.94 3.38 -0.77
CA SER A 202 -20.12 1.92 -0.91
C SER A 202 -18.99 1.29 -1.73
N HIS A 203 -18.58 1.94 -2.82
CA HIS A 203 -17.46 1.46 -3.64
C HIS A 203 -16.12 1.61 -2.91
N LEU A 204 -15.89 2.71 -2.18
CA LEU A 204 -14.68 2.86 -1.37
C LEU A 204 -14.58 1.79 -0.28
N CYS A 205 -15.70 1.45 0.37
CA CYS A 205 -15.73 0.36 1.35
C CYS A 205 -15.35 -0.99 0.74
N SER A 206 -15.54 -1.22 -0.56
CA SER A 206 -15.07 -2.45 -1.21
C SER A 206 -13.54 -2.59 -1.18
N LEU A 207 -12.81 -1.47 -1.04
CA LEU A 207 -11.37 -1.46 -0.88
C LEU A 207 -10.91 -1.83 0.54
N ASP A 208 -11.79 -1.74 1.55
CA ASP A 208 -11.43 -2.06 2.94
C ASP A 208 -10.88 -3.49 3.08
N ASP A 209 -11.42 -4.43 2.30
CA ASP A 209 -11.02 -5.84 2.29
C ASP A 209 -10.02 -6.18 1.16
N SER A 210 -9.73 -5.23 0.25
CA SER A 210 -8.84 -5.42 -0.89
C SER A 210 -7.38 -5.17 -0.49
N SER A 211 -6.81 -6.08 0.30
CA SER A 211 -5.35 -6.08 0.57
C SER A 211 -4.57 -6.76 -0.56
N GLN A 212 -3.27 -6.48 -0.70
CA GLN A 212 -2.40 -7.20 -1.62
C GLN A 212 -2.47 -8.73 -1.39
N ARG A 213 -2.57 -9.13 -0.11
CA ARG A 213 -2.72 -10.54 0.28
C ARG A 213 -4.04 -11.14 -0.21
N VAL A 214 -5.14 -10.40 -0.13
CA VAL A 214 -6.46 -10.85 -0.62
C VAL A 214 -6.48 -10.90 -2.14
N ARG A 215 -5.97 -9.88 -2.85
CA ARG A 215 -5.84 -9.88 -4.32
C ARG A 215 -5.02 -11.07 -4.81
N ASN A 216 -3.87 -11.33 -4.18
CA ASN A 216 -3.04 -12.49 -4.51
C ASN A 216 -3.72 -13.83 -4.19
N ARG A 217 -4.67 -13.88 -3.25
CA ARG A 217 -5.49 -15.07 -2.94
C ARG A 217 -6.69 -15.22 -3.88
N GLN A 218 -7.31 -14.14 -4.35
CA GLN A 218 -8.41 -14.18 -5.33
C GLN A 218 -7.93 -14.68 -6.70
N SER A 219 -6.70 -14.36 -7.11
CA SER A 219 -6.07 -15.02 -8.27
C SER A 219 -5.80 -16.52 -8.06
N ALA A 220 -5.92 -17.04 -6.83
CA ALA A 220 -5.86 -18.47 -6.52
C ALA A 220 -7.26 -19.15 -6.53
N HIS A 221 -8.28 -18.49 -7.10
CA HIS A 221 -9.64 -19.01 -7.31
C HIS A 221 -10.02 -19.24 -8.78
N VAL A 222 -9.04 -19.37 -9.67
CA VAL A 222 -9.17 -20.35 -10.78
C VAL A 222 -9.46 -21.70 -10.13
N PRO A 223 -10.38 -22.55 -10.65
CA PRO A 223 -10.74 -23.80 -10.01
C PRO A 223 -9.47 -24.54 -9.61
N LYS A 224 -9.35 -24.87 -8.32
CA LYS A 224 -8.33 -25.80 -7.84
C LYS A 224 -8.60 -27.15 -8.49
N THR A 225 -8.10 -27.36 -9.72
CA THR A 225 -7.39 -28.61 -9.95
C THR A 225 -6.22 -28.59 -8.97
N ASP A 226 -6.02 -29.71 -8.27
CA ASP A 226 -5.08 -29.89 -7.17
C ASP A 226 -3.89 -28.94 -7.21
N ARG A 227 -3.66 -28.22 -6.08
CA ARG A 227 -2.48 -27.35 -5.82
C ARG A 227 -1.42 -27.58 -6.89
N ALA A 228 -1.29 -26.74 -7.92
CA ALA A 228 -0.36 -27.01 -9.02
C ALA A 228 1.03 -27.24 -8.41
N VAL A 229 1.38 -28.51 -8.30
CA VAL A 229 2.49 -28.96 -7.50
C VAL A 229 3.71 -28.57 -8.32
N ASN A 230 4.60 -27.74 -7.80
CA ASN A 230 5.83 -27.35 -8.52
C ASN A 230 6.88 -28.48 -8.49
N PHE A 231 6.43 -29.73 -8.46
CA PHE A 231 7.20 -30.96 -8.36
C PHE A 231 6.30 -32.12 -8.79
N ALA A 232 6.87 -33.19 -9.33
CA ALA A 232 6.10 -34.36 -9.76
C ALA A 232 5.55 -35.13 -8.55
N ASP A 233 6.39 -35.39 -7.54
CA ASP A 233 5.98 -36.08 -6.32
C ASP A 233 6.92 -35.82 -5.13
N ARG A 234 6.57 -36.36 -3.95
CA ARG A 234 7.45 -36.47 -2.78
C ARG A 234 7.75 -37.92 -2.48
N THR A 235 9.00 -38.20 -2.14
CA THR A 235 9.43 -39.53 -1.74
C THR A 235 10.43 -39.48 -0.60
N ASP A 236 10.61 -40.60 0.09
CA ASP A 236 11.56 -40.71 1.20
C ASP A 236 13.02 -40.74 0.71
N PHE A 237 13.95 -40.70 1.66
CA PHE A 237 15.38 -40.65 1.38
C PHE A 237 15.88 -41.84 0.54
N LYS A 238 15.47 -43.07 0.87
CA LYS A 238 15.91 -44.26 0.14
C LYS A 238 15.41 -44.21 -1.30
N SER A 239 14.14 -43.88 -1.47
CA SER A 239 13.47 -43.85 -2.76
C SER A 239 13.99 -42.73 -3.67
N ILE A 240 14.37 -41.56 -3.12
CA ILE A 240 14.95 -40.49 -3.94
C ILE A 240 16.37 -40.82 -4.39
N VAL A 241 17.16 -41.51 -3.56
CA VAL A 241 18.49 -41.99 -3.94
C VAL A 241 18.38 -43.00 -5.09
N GLU A 242 17.51 -44.00 -4.97
CA GLU A 242 17.26 -44.99 -6.03
C GLU A 242 16.75 -44.31 -7.32
N LEU A 243 15.89 -43.30 -7.20
CA LEU A 243 15.37 -42.55 -8.34
C LEU A 243 16.47 -41.78 -9.07
N CYS A 244 17.35 -41.10 -8.33
CA CYS A 244 18.50 -40.39 -8.89
C CYS A 244 19.54 -41.33 -9.52
N GLU A 245 19.76 -42.52 -8.95
CA GLU A 245 20.63 -43.54 -9.54
C GLU A 245 20.06 -44.09 -10.85
N LYS A 246 18.74 -44.29 -10.91
CA LYS A 246 18.06 -44.85 -12.08
C LYS A 246 17.91 -43.84 -13.22
N MET A 247 17.62 -42.58 -12.91
CA MET A 247 17.24 -41.56 -13.90
C MET A 247 18.29 -40.45 -14.09
N GLY A 248 19.33 -40.40 -13.27
CA GLY A 248 20.42 -39.42 -13.42
C GLY A 248 19.91 -37.98 -13.48
N ASP A 249 20.37 -37.23 -14.47
CA ASP A 249 20.06 -35.80 -14.63
C ASP A 249 18.69 -35.51 -15.24
N ASP A 250 17.94 -36.54 -15.62
CA ASP A 250 16.53 -36.40 -16.03
C ASP A 250 15.62 -36.13 -14.83
N VAL A 251 16.13 -36.30 -13.61
CA VAL A 251 15.47 -35.93 -12.35
C VAL A 251 16.19 -34.77 -11.69
N ILE A 252 15.40 -33.88 -11.10
CA ILE A 252 15.86 -32.81 -10.21
C ILE A 252 15.20 -32.93 -8.85
N VAL A 253 15.98 -32.72 -7.79
CA VAL A 253 15.59 -32.85 -6.40
C VAL A 253 15.51 -31.49 -5.73
N GLY A 254 14.39 -31.19 -5.10
CA GLY A 254 14.18 -29.95 -4.37
C GLY A 254 14.85 -29.99 -3.00
N PHE A 255 15.85 -29.13 -2.80
CA PHE A 255 16.53 -28.96 -1.52
C PHE A 255 16.84 -27.48 -1.29
N LEU A 256 16.26 -26.90 -0.23
CA LEU A 256 16.46 -25.48 0.10
C LEU A 256 17.94 -25.22 0.42
N GLY A 257 18.54 -24.25 -0.26
CA GLY A 257 19.98 -23.96 -0.15
C GLY A 257 20.87 -24.78 -1.08
N GLY A 258 20.28 -25.67 -1.89
CA GLY A 258 20.95 -26.35 -3.00
C GLY A 258 22.12 -27.23 -2.57
N ASN A 259 23.12 -27.36 -3.45
CA ASN A 259 24.25 -28.26 -3.27
C ASN A 259 25.03 -28.00 -1.97
N ASN A 260 25.28 -26.73 -1.64
CA ASN A 260 26.10 -26.35 -0.49
C ASN A 260 25.42 -26.73 0.82
N GLU A 261 24.11 -26.47 0.92
CA GLU A 261 23.33 -26.84 2.10
C GLU A 261 23.12 -28.36 2.18
N LEU A 262 22.96 -29.06 1.06
CA LEU A 262 22.91 -30.52 1.06
C LEU A 262 24.24 -31.11 1.56
N ALA A 263 25.37 -30.54 1.13
CA ALA A 263 26.71 -30.97 1.51
C ALA A 263 27.06 -30.64 2.97
N SER A 264 26.42 -29.65 3.60
CA SER A 264 26.68 -29.29 5.00
C SER A 264 25.91 -30.15 6.02
N ARG A 265 24.81 -30.79 5.61
CA ARG A 265 23.91 -31.56 6.50
C ARG A 265 24.45 -32.95 6.85
N ASP A 266 24.15 -33.42 8.06
CA ASP A 266 24.45 -34.78 8.50
C ASP A 266 23.54 -35.82 7.84
N ILE A 267 24.03 -37.04 7.65
CA ILE A 267 23.30 -38.09 6.91
C ILE A 267 22.00 -38.50 7.63
N SER A 268 22.01 -38.55 8.97
CA SER A 268 20.83 -38.85 9.80
C SER A 268 19.70 -37.84 9.62
N SER A 269 20.03 -36.55 9.48
CA SER A 269 19.06 -35.49 9.18
C SER A 269 18.48 -35.58 7.78
N LEU A 270 19.23 -36.13 6.82
CA LEU A 270 18.77 -36.35 5.45
C LEU A 270 17.83 -37.57 5.37
N GLU A 271 18.14 -38.65 6.08
CA GLU A 271 17.32 -39.87 6.14
C GLU A 271 15.90 -39.63 6.67
N GLY A 272 15.75 -38.72 7.64
CA GLY A 272 14.45 -38.40 8.26
C GLY A 272 13.53 -37.48 7.43
N ARG A 273 13.85 -37.18 6.17
CA ARG A 273 13.14 -36.16 5.37
C ARG A 273 12.44 -36.73 4.15
N MET A 274 11.37 -36.03 3.75
CA MET A 274 10.73 -36.21 2.45
C MET A 274 11.31 -35.23 1.44
N TYR A 275 11.63 -35.75 0.25
CA TYR A 275 12.22 -35.02 -0.86
C TYR A 275 11.20 -34.78 -1.94
N LYS A 276 11.11 -33.54 -2.40
CA LYS A 276 10.37 -33.19 -3.62
C LYS A 276 11.25 -33.51 -4.81
N TRP A 277 10.68 -34.04 -5.88
CA TRP A 277 11.42 -34.25 -7.12
C TRP A 277 10.57 -33.95 -8.34
N ASP A 278 11.21 -33.70 -9.48
CA ASP A 278 10.53 -33.48 -10.76
C ASP A 278 11.43 -33.91 -11.93
N HIS A 279 10.85 -33.94 -13.14
CA HIS A 279 11.59 -34.11 -14.37
C HIS A 279 12.34 -32.84 -14.75
N ALA A 280 13.58 -32.99 -15.20
CA ALA A 280 14.41 -31.86 -15.61
C ALA A 280 13.94 -31.21 -16.93
N ILE A 281 13.29 -31.99 -17.81
CA ILE A 281 12.69 -31.54 -19.05
C ILE A 281 11.20 -31.91 -19.00
N GLY A 282 10.32 -30.93 -19.25
CA GLY A 282 8.88 -31.14 -19.19
C GLY A 282 8.29 -31.26 -17.78
N GLY A 283 9.08 -30.96 -16.74
CA GLY A 283 8.61 -30.91 -15.35
C GLY A 283 7.65 -29.75 -15.06
N THR A 284 7.05 -29.76 -13.88
CA THR A 284 5.93 -28.87 -13.53
C THR A 284 6.41 -27.58 -12.84
N GLY A 285 6.10 -26.42 -13.43
CA GLY A 285 6.38 -25.10 -12.83
C GLY A 285 7.85 -24.66 -12.90
N ILE A 286 8.13 -23.45 -12.40
CA ILE A 286 9.45 -22.80 -12.49
C ILE A 286 10.43 -23.37 -11.45
N LYS A 287 11.64 -23.73 -11.89
CA LYS A 287 12.70 -24.27 -11.05
C LYS A 287 13.81 -23.24 -10.82
N ASP A 288 13.96 -22.77 -9.58
CA ASP A 288 15.11 -21.97 -9.18
C ASP A 288 16.34 -22.88 -9.02
N SER A 289 17.35 -22.71 -9.87
CA SER A 289 18.57 -23.54 -9.87
C SER A 289 19.33 -23.51 -8.54
N ARG A 290 19.05 -22.54 -7.65
CA ARG A 290 19.62 -22.48 -6.29
C ARG A 290 19.01 -23.50 -5.33
N ASN A 291 17.84 -24.06 -5.64
CA ASN A 291 17.09 -24.97 -4.76
C ASN A 291 16.76 -26.33 -5.41
N TRP A 292 17.21 -26.55 -6.64
CA TRP A 292 16.93 -27.76 -7.41
C TRP A 292 18.23 -28.40 -7.88
N ILE A 293 18.49 -29.60 -7.41
CA ILE A 293 19.75 -30.32 -7.58
C ILE A 293 19.55 -31.42 -8.61
N ARG A 294 20.42 -31.49 -9.63
CA ARG A 294 20.41 -32.58 -10.62
C ARG A 294 20.68 -33.92 -9.94
N GLY A 295 20.00 -34.98 -10.39
CA GLY A 295 20.09 -36.30 -9.75
C GLY A 295 21.52 -36.84 -9.63
N SER A 296 22.36 -36.68 -10.66
CA SER A 296 23.77 -37.13 -10.57
C SER A 296 24.56 -36.38 -9.48
N VAL A 297 24.30 -35.09 -9.31
CA VAL A 297 24.93 -34.25 -8.28
C VAL A 297 24.44 -34.62 -6.89
N PHE A 298 23.13 -34.88 -6.75
CA PHE A 298 22.53 -35.36 -5.52
C PHE A 298 23.16 -36.69 -5.08
N SER A 299 23.19 -37.69 -5.97
CA SER A 299 23.78 -39.00 -5.67
C SER A 299 25.27 -38.92 -5.32
N ARG A 300 26.04 -38.06 -6.00
CA ARG A 300 27.45 -37.85 -5.67
C ARG A 300 27.63 -37.34 -4.24
N ILE A 301 26.89 -36.29 -3.84
CA ILE A 301 26.99 -35.69 -2.50
C ILE A 301 26.58 -36.71 -1.42
N ILE A 302 25.52 -37.49 -1.66
CA ILE A 302 25.09 -38.54 -0.72
C ILE A 302 26.15 -39.65 -0.61
N ASN A 303 26.73 -40.10 -1.72
CA ASN A 303 27.75 -41.14 -1.71
C ASN A 303 29.05 -40.72 -1.03
N GLU A 304 29.45 -39.45 -1.17
CA GLU A 304 30.60 -38.89 -0.44
C GLU A 304 30.34 -38.89 1.07
N LYS A 305 29.12 -38.58 1.51
CA LYS A 305 28.73 -38.61 2.93
C LYS A 305 28.65 -40.02 3.50
N SER A 306 28.09 -40.97 2.76
CA SER A 306 28.00 -42.37 3.20
C SER A 306 29.37 -43.05 3.34
N LYS A 307 30.40 -42.55 2.62
CA LYS A 307 31.80 -43.01 2.77
C LYS A 307 32.52 -42.39 3.95
N LEU A 308 32.11 -41.22 4.42
CA LEU A 308 32.66 -40.53 5.59
C LEU A 308 32.07 -41.04 6.92
N THR A 309 31.01 -41.86 6.86
CA THR A 309 30.27 -42.38 8.03
C THR A 309 30.49 -43.89 8.24
N LYS A 310 31.32 -44.53 7.39
CA LYS A 310 31.82 -45.91 7.54
C LYS A 310 33.26 -45.88 8.01
#